data_AF-A0A7S0WG23-F1
#
_entry.id   AF-A0A7S0WG23-F1
#
_cell.length_a   1.000
_cell.length_b   1.000
_cell.length_c   1.000
_cell.angle_alpha   90.00
_cell.angle_beta   90.00
_cell.angle_gamma   90.00
#
_symmetry.space_group_name_H-M   'P 1'
#
loop_
_entity.id
_entity.type
_entity.pdbx_description
1 polymer ?
#
loop_
_entity_poly.entity_id
_entity_poly.type
_entity_poly.pdbx_seq_one_letter_code
_entity_poly.pdbx_strand_id
1 'polypeptide(L)'
;ALAWGLGVKWSVGRVAFTTTRVSLATIHAVLEADLCVAVYDTHKLTGTVLMVVLASASGSAMAASALLPSSFAMACATKACAATLRGKHRVACVACVIAVVFGWPFSGVAMVPFGLYSIYGIGFVATLKCVAACATLAMSVSVACDSYMYSMPGSFRIVSSVVNLVRYNLASGGKSELYGVEGAEYYVKNLALNFQLAFALACSAPFAVAVAVATKAFVLRSLARSGKAPKNIKLTTVMEKYRNTWRTLLFVCTPFPLVVAFFTAIPHKEERFLYMIYPFVCLSAAIATAAFAE
;
A
#
# COMPACT_ATOMS: atom_id res chain seq x y z
N ALA A 1 13.69 27.26 24.79
CA ALA A 1 12.50 27.43 23.93
C ALA A 1 12.97 27.96 22.59
N LEU A 2 12.69 27.27 21.48
CA LEU A 2 13.02 27.75 20.14
C LEU A 2 11.88 28.68 19.70
N ALA A 3 12.18 29.96 19.50
CA ALA A 3 11.21 30.94 19.03
C ALA A 3 11.24 30.97 17.49
N TRP A 4 10.23 30.38 16.85
CA TRP A 4 10.01 30.51 15.41
C TRP A 4 8.99 31.62 15.18
N GLY A 5 9.47 32.80 14.75
CA GLY A 5 8.78 33.84 13.95
C GLY A 5 7.44 34.46 14.39
N LEU A 6 6.68 33.85 15.31
CA LEU A 6 5.29 34.19 15.61
C LEU A 6 5.05 34.58 17.08
N GLY A 7 6.11 34.86 17.84
CA GLY A 7 6.02 35.25 19.26
C GLY A 7 5.52 34.14 20.21
N VAL A 8 5.19 32.95 19.70
CA VAL A 8 4.77 31.79 20.50
C VAL A 8 6.00 31.04 21.03
N LYS A 9 6.13 30.93 22.37
CA LYS A 9 7.17 30.09 23.00
C LYS A 9 6.76 28.62 22.90
N TRP A 10 7.42 27.86 22.04
CA TRP A 10 7.21 26.42 21.92
C TRP A 10 8.07 25.65 22.93
N SER A 11 7.45 24.70 23.62
CA SER A 11 8.15 23.70 24.44
C SER A 11 8.90 22.70 23.55
N VAL A 12 10.05 22.18 24.00
CA VAL A 12 10.87 21.22 23.23
C VAL A 12 10.05 20.02 22.75
N GLY A 13 9.19 19.46 23.61
CA GLY A 13 8.31 18.35 23.23
C GLY A 13 7.29 18.69 22.14
N ARG A 14 6.79 19.94 22.08
CA ARG A 14 5.88 20.37 21.01
C ARG A 14 6.63 20.57 19.70
N VAL A 15 7.86 21.09 19.76
CA VAL A 15 8.71 21.19 18.57
C VAL A 15 8.99 19.79 18.02
N ALA A 16 9.48 18.87 18.85
CA ALA A 16 9.77 17.51 18.44
C ALA A 16 8.54 16.81 17.83
N PHE A 17 7.38 16.88 18.50
CA PHE A 17 6.14 16.31 18.00
C PHE A 17 5.74 16.87 16.63
N THR A 18 5.68 18.21 16.49
CA THR A 18 5.28 18.85 15.23
C THR A 18 6.28 18.54 14.11
N THR A 19 7.58 18.61 14.40
CA THR A 19 8.62 18.29 13.41
C THR A 19 8.51 16.85 12.94
N THR A 20 8.33 15.87 13.83
CA THR A 20 8.15 14.46 13.45
C THR A 20 6.95 14.29 12.53
N ARG A 21 5.79 14.89 12.87
CA ARG A 21 4.58 14.77 12.06
C ARG A 21 4.73 15.38 10.68
N VAL A 22 5.37 16.56 10.59
CA VAL A 22 5.64 17.23 9.32
C VAL A 22 6.60 16.39 8.48
N SER A 23 7.70 15.88 9.06
CA SER A 23 8.65 15.03 8.35
C SER A 23 8.01 13.77 7.79
N LEU A 24 7.17 13.08 8.59
CA LEU A 24 6.44 11.90 8.13
C LEU A 24 5.48 12.25 6.99
N ALA A 25 4.68 13.30 7.15
CA ALA A 25 3.75 13.76 6.11
C ALA A 25 4.48 14.13 4.81
N THR A 26 5.65 14.78 4.88
CA THR A 26 6.47 15.08 3.71
C THR A 26 6.99 13.82 3.02
N ILE A 27 7.49 12.84 3.77
CA ILE A 27 7.95 11.55 3.21
C ILE A 27 6.79 10.87 2.48
N HIS A 28 5.61 10.82 3.09
CA HIS A 28 4.42 10.25 2.47
C HIS A 28 4.02 10.99 1.21
N ALA A 29 3.96 12.32 1.22
CA ALA A 29 3.63 13.13 0.06
C ALA A 29 4.58 12.87 -1.13
N VAL A 30 5.89 12.74 -0.87
CA VAL A 30 6.88 12.41 -1.91
C VAL A 30 6.65 11.01 -2.49
N LEU A 31 6.34 10.02 -1.65
CA LEU A 31 6.08 8.65 -2.09
C LEU A 31 4.74 8.53 -2.85
N GLU A 32 3.72 9.25 -2.41
CA GLU A 32 2.43 9.35 -3.09
C GLU A 32 2.54 10.05 -4.43
N ALA A 33 3.35 11.10 -4.54
CA ALA A 33 3.68 11.73 -5.82
C ALA A 33 4.40 10.75 -6.76
N ASP A 34 5.38 9.98 -6.25
CA ASP A 34 6.06 8.93 -7.01
C ASP A 34 5.08 7.87 -7.52
N LEU A 35 4.11 7.47 -6.69
CA LEU A 35 3.02 6.56 -7.07
C LEU A 35 2.12 7.17 -8.16
N CYS A 36 1.69 8.43 -8.01
CA CYS A 36 0.86 9.11 -8.99
C CYS A 36 1.52 9.14 -10.37
N VAL A 37 2.81 9.44 -10.43
CA VAL A 37 3.59 9.42 -11.68
C VAL A 37 3.67 8.00 -12.25
N ALA A 38 3.96 6.99 -11.43
CA ALA A 38 4.02 5.60 -11.88
C ALA A 38 2.70 5.11 -12.51
N VAL A 39 1.58 5.51 -11.90
CA VAL A 39 0.24 5.19 -12.38
C VAL A 39 -0.09 6.00 -13.62
N TYR A 40 0.29 7.28 -13.69
CA TYR A 40 0.11 8.13 -14.87
C TYR A 40 0.84 7.58 -16.10
N ASP A 41 2.07 7.11 -15.93
CA ASP A 41 2.86 6.48 -16.99
C ASP A 41 2.21 5.17 -17.48
N THR A 42 1.50 4.47 -16.60
CA THR A 42 0.77 3.23 -16.92
C THR A 42 -0.58 3.52 -17.59
N HIS A 43 -1.33 4.46 -17.03
CA HIS A 43 -2.64 4.91 -17.48
C HIS A 43 -2.90 6.36 -17.04
N LYS A 44 -2.85 7.29 -18.01
CA LYS A 44 -2.86 8.74 -17.76
C LYS A 44 -4.03 9.20 -16.90
N LEU A 45 -5.25 8.82 -17.27
CA LEU A 45 -6.46 9.24 -16.56
C LEU A 45 -6.47 8.73 -15.11
N THR A 46 -6.07 7.47 -14.89
CA THR A 46 -6.00 6.90 -13.53
C THR A 46 -4.98 7.64 -12.68
N GLY A 47 -3.81 7.98 -13.24
CA GLY A 47 -2.79 8.73 -12.50
C GLY A 47 -3.23 10.14 -12.12
N THR A 48 -3.91 10.84 -13.02
CA THR A 48 -4.48 12.17 -12.75
C THR A 48 -5.58 12.12 -11.69
N VAL A 49 -6.52 11.17 -11.80
CA VAL A 49 -7.58 11.00 -10.81
C VAL A 49 -7.00 10.61 -9.45
N LEU A 50 -6.00 9.71 -9.42
CA LEU A 50 -5.34 9.30 -8.18
C LEU A 50 -4.76 10.47 -7.41
N MET A 51 -4.10 11.41 -8.10
CA MET A 51 -3.56 12.62 -7.46
C MET A 51 -4.66 13.42 -6.75
N VAL A 52 -5.82 13.61 -7.40
CA VAL A 52 -6.96 14.33 -6.84
C VAL A 52 -7.55 13.58 -5.63
N VAL A 53 -7.69 12.26 -5.74
CA VAL A 53 -8.25 11.43 -4.65
C VAL A 53 -7.30 11.39 -3.45
N LEU A 54 -5.99 11.24 -3.64
CA LEU A 54 -5.01 11.28 -2.54
C LEU A 54 -4.99 12.65 -1.85
N ALA A 55 -5.00 13.75 -2.62
CA ALA A 55 -4.98 15.10 -2.07
C ALA A 55 -6.24 15.45 -1.27
N SER A 56 -7.36 14.80 -1.54
CA SER A 56 -8.65 15.02 -0.86
C SER A 56 -8.99 13.96 0.20
N ALA A 57 -8.22 12.87 0.29
CA ALA A 57 -8.48 11.77 1.21
C ALA A 57 -8.10 12.15 2.66
N SER A 58 -9.12 12.45 3.46
CA SER A 58 -8.95 12.80 4.88
C SER A 58 -8.22 11.70 5.69
N GLY A 59 -8.54 10.43 5.44
CA GLY A 59 -7.89 9.30 6.09
C GLY A 59 -6.39 9.22 5.80
N SER A 60 -5.99 9.40 4.55
CA SER A 60 -4.57 9.40 4.15
C SER A 60 -3.80 10.55 4.82
N ALA A 61 -4.38 11.75 4.88
CA ALA A 61 -3.76 12.90 5.53
C ALA A 61 -3.50 12.68 7.04
N MET A 62 -4.47 12.06 7.75
CA MET A 62 -4.29 11.71 9.15
C MET A 62 -3.25 10.61 9.34
N ALA A 63 -3.31 9.55 8.54
CA ALA A 63 -2.39 8.42 8.62
C ALA A 63 -0.94 8.81 8.29
N ALA A 64 -0.73 9.66 7.29
CA ALA A 64 0.59 10.07 6.80
C ALA A 64 1.42 10.84 7.85
N SER A 65 0.76 11.56 8.75
CA SER A 65 1.42 12.33 9.80
C SER A 65 1.55 11.57 11.12
N ALA A 66 1.07 10.33 11.19
CA ALA A 66 1.06 9.55 12.42
C ALA A 66 2.33 8.70 12.51
N LEU A 67 3.02 8.70 13.66
CA LEU A 67 4.16 7.82 13.91
C LEU A 67 3.65 6.45 14.40
N LEU A 68 3.25 5.58 13.46
CA LEU A 68 2.77 4.24 13.74
C LEU A 68 3.48 3.20 12.86
N PRO A 69 3.56 1.93 13.31
CA PRO A 69 4.02 0.82 12.49
C PRO A 69 3.28 0.71 11.15
N SER A 70 1.97 0.93 11.15
CA SER A 70 1.11 0.81 9.97
C SER A 70 1.24 1.98 9.00
N SER A 71 1.51 3.21 9.46
CA SER A 71 1.83 4.34 8.58
C SER A 71 3.24 4.23 8.00
N PHE A 72 4.20 3.71 8.76
CA PHE A 72 5.51 3.35 8.19
C PHE A 72 5.36 2.27 7.10
N ALA A 73 4.58 1.23 7.37
CA ALA A 73 4.25 0.21 6.37
C ALA A 73 3.52 0.79 5.16
N MET A 74 2.64 1.79 5.35
CA MET A 74 1.98 2.55 4.27
C MET A 74 3.00 3.19 3.34
N ALA A 75 4.02 3.86 3.87
CA ALA A 75 5.08 4.47 3.06
C ALA A 75 5.81 3.42 2.20
N CYS A 76 6.22 2.31 2.83
CA CYS A 76 6.88 1.22 2.13
C CYS A 76 5.98 0.56 1.07
N ALA A 77 4.69 0.35 1.37
CA ALA A 77 3.74 -0.22 0.42
C ALA A 77 3.54 0.68 -0.80
N THR A 78 3.38 1.99 -0.58
CA THR A 78 3.31 2.99 -1.66
C THR A 78 4.54 2.92 -2.55
N LYS A 79 5.74 2.85 -1.94
CA LYS A 79 6.98 2.72 -2.70
C LYS A 79 7.06 1.40 -3.46
N ALA A 80 6.66 0.29 -2.84
CA ALA A 80 6.65 -1.02 -3.47
C ALA A 80 5.73 -1.05 -4.70
N CYS A 81 4.55 -0.45 -4.61
CA CYS A 81 3.62 -0.31 -5.72
C CYS A 81 4.21 0.53 -6.86
N ALA A 82 4.73 1.72 -6.55
CA ALA A 82 5.35 2.60 -7.54
C ALA A 82 6.56 1.94 -8.24
N ALA A 83 7.38 1.20 -7.50
CA ALA A 83 8.50 0.44 -8.05
C ALA A 83 8.02 -0.74 -8.92
N THR A 84 6.96 -1.43 -8.51
CA THR A 84 6.36 -2.55 -9.26
C THR A 84 5.83 -2.10 -10.61
N LEU A 85 5.09 -0.98 -10.64
CA LEU A 85 4.56 -0.41 -11.89
C LEU A 85 5.66 0.00 -12.87
N ARG A 86 6.83 0.43 -12.36
CA ARG A 86 8.01 0.76 -13.18
C ARG A 86 8.90 -0.43 -13.52
N GLY A 87 8.50 -1.65 -13.19
CA GLY A 87 9.31 -2.86 -13.42
C GLY A 87 10.57 -2.95 -12.52
N LYS A 88 10.71 -2.09 -11.51
CA LYS A 88 11.84 -2.10 -10.56
C LYS A 88 11.58 -3.12 -9.43
N HIS A 89 11.40 -4.39 -9.80
CA HIS A 89 10.98 -5.47 -8.89
C HIS A 89 11.89 -5.67 -7.67
N ARG A 90 13.21 -5.51 -7.83
CA ARG A 90 14.15 -5.59 -6.69
C ARG A 90 13.89 -4.49 -5.67
N VAL A 91 13.65 -3.26 -6.11
CA VAL A 91 13.32 -2.13 -5.22
C VAL A 91 11.99 -2.37 -4.51
N ALA A 92 11.00 -2.95 -5.20
CA ALA A 92 9.74 -3.34 -4.58
C ALA A 92 9.94 -4.39 -3.47
N CYS A 93 10.76 -5.42 -3.73
CA CYS A 93 11.12 -6.44 -2.72
C CYS A 93 11.81 -5.83 -1.50
N VAL A 94 12.76 -4.90 -1.70
CA VAL A 94 13.42 -4.19 -0.59
C VAL A 94 12.41 -3.41 0.25
N ALA A 95 11.53 -2.65 -0.39
CA ALA A 95 10.50 -1.88 0.32
C ALA A 95 9.55 -2.81 1.11
N CYS A 96 9.16 -3.95 0.53
CA CYS A 96 8.35 -4.96 1.22
C CYS A 96 9.05 -5.51 2.47
N VAL A 97 10.33 -5.86 2.37
CA VAL A 97 11.11 -6.38 3.51
C VAL A 97 11.24 -5.33 4.61
N ILE A 98 11.53 -4.08 4.25
CA ILE A 98 11.63 -2.97 5.22
C ILE A 98 10.29 -2.78 5.95
N ALA A 99 9.16 -2.85 5.23
CA ALA A 99 7.81 -2.77 5.83
C ALA A 99 7.59 -3.85 6.90
N VAL A 100 7.96 -5.09 6.59
CA VAL A 100 7.72 -6.26 7.45
C VAL A 100 8.65 -6.27 8.67
N VAL A 101 9.94 -5.99 8.46
CA VAL A 101 10.95 -6.11 9.52
C VAL A 101 10.95 -4.90 10.44
N PHE A 102 10.97 -3.68 9.88
CA PHE A 102 11.08 -2.46 10.68
C PHE A 102 9.73 -1.80 10.98
N GLY A 103 8.75 -1.98 10.10
CA GLY A 103 7.39 -1.48 10.32
C GLY A 103 6.62 -2.42 11.22
N TRP A 104 6.05 -3.46 10.61
CA TRP A 104 5.16 -4.38 11.30
C TRP A 104 5.10 -5.72 10.57
N PRO A 105 5.33 -6.88 11.24
CA PRO A 105 5.35 -8.17 10.55
C PRO A 105 4.03 -8.53 9.85
N PHE A 106 2.89 -8.14 10.42
CA PHE A 106 1.58 -8.38 9.82
C PHE A 106 1.31 -7.54 8.57
N SER A 107 2.10 -6.48 8.32
CA SER A 107 2.06 -5.78 7.03
C SER A 107 2.50 -6.68 5.87
N GLY A 108 3.12 -7.83 6.14
CA GLY A 108 3.45 -8.83 5.13
C GLY A 108 2.27 -9.24 4.26
N VAL A 109 1.05 -9.23 4.82
CA VAL A 109 -0.20 -9.47 4.08
C VAL A 109 -0.36 -8.47 2.93
N ALA A 110 -0.14 -7.18 3.17
CA ALA A 110 -0.18 -6.13 2.15
C ALA A 110 0.94 -6.27 1.10
N MET A 111 2.07 -6.91 1.46
CA MET A 111 3.24 -7.03 0.60
C MET A 111 3.21 -8.25 -0.33
N VAL A 112 2.38 -9.26 -0.03
CA VAL A 112 2.26 -10.50 -0.81
C VAL A 112 2.06 -10.22 -2.31
N PRO A 113 1.14 -9.32 -2.73
CA PRO A 113 0.95 -9.05 -4.15
C PRO A 113 2.22 -8.58 -4.85
N PHE A 114 2.96 -7.63 -4.26
CA PHE A 114 4.19 -7.12 -4.88
C PHE A 114 5.28 -8.19 -4.98
N GLY A 115 5.36 -9.10 -4.02
CA GLY A 115 6.23 -10.28 -4.09
C GLY A 115 5.84 -11.22 -5.24
N LEU A 116 4.54 -11.54 -5.38
CA LEU A 116 4.03 -12.37 -6.47
C LEU A 116 4.25 -11.72 -7.85
N TYR A 117 4.03 -10.40 -7.97
CA TYR A 117 4.31 -9.68 -9.21
C TYR A 117 5.80 -9.67 -9.55
N SER A 118 6.67 -9.61 -8.53
CA SER A 118 8.12 -9.71 -8.71
C SER A 118 8.55 -11.09 -9.19
N ILE A 119 7.90 -12.16 -8.74
CA ILE A 119 8.12 -13.52 -9.27
C ILE A 119 7.78 -13.57 -10.76
N TYR A 120 6.67 -12.96 -11.17
CA TYR A 120 6.32 -12.86 -12.59
C TYR A 120 7.33 -12.01 -13.39
N GLY A 121 7.84 -10.92 -12.81
CA GLY A 121 8.72 -9.97 -13.51
C GLY A 121 10.18 -10.40 -13.63
N ILE A 122 10.80 -10.91 -12.56
CA ILE A 122 12.23 -11.28 -12.52
C ILE A 122 12.48 -12.77 -12.22
N GLY A 123 11.43 -13.56 -12.04
CA GLY A 123 11.50 -14.99 -11.73
C GLY A 123 11.56 -15.30 -10.23
N PHE A 124 11.19 -16.55 -9.90
CA PHE A 124 11.11 -17.04 -8.52
C PHE A 124 12.46 -16.97 -7.79
N VAL A 125 13.52 -17.52 -8.40
CA VAL A 125 14.85 -17.61 -7.76
C VAL A 125 15.44 -16.23 -7.50
N ALA A 126 15.32 -15.30 -8.45
CA ALA A 126 15.84 -13.94 -8.29
C ALA A 126 15.10 -13.17 -7.20
N THR A 127 13.77 -13.32 -7.16
CA THR A 127 12.92 -12.72 -6.11
C THR A 127 13.29 -13.28 -4.74
N LEU A 128 13.40 -14.61 -4.61
CA LEU A 128 13.74 -15.27 -3.35
C LEU A 128 15.13 -14.85 -2.85
N LYS A 129 16.14 -14.81 -3.73
CA LYS A 129 17.48 -14.34 -3.37
C LYS A 129 17.46 -12.89 -2.88
N CYS A 130 16.73 -12.01 -3.57
CA CYS A 130 16.59 -10.61 -3.19
C CYS A 130 15.93 -10.48 -1.81
N VAL A 131 14.79 -11.13 -1.61
CA VAL A 131 14.04 -11.09 -0.34
C VAL A 131 14.86 -11.69 0.80
N ALA A 132 15.48 -12.85 0.60
CA ALA A 132 16.29 -13.52 1.62
C ALA A 132 17.51 -12.69 2.03
N ALA A 133 18.24 -12.11 1.06
CA ALA A 133 19.41 -11.27 1.34
C ALA A 133 19.01 -10.01 2.13
N CYS A 134 17.97 -9.31 1.66
CA CYS A 134 17.49 -8.10 2.32
C CYS A 134 16.87 -8.39 3.69
N ALA A 135 16.12 -9.49 3.84
CA ALA A 135 15.52 -9.87 5.11
C ALA A 135 16.57 -10.27 6.13
N THR A 136 17.60 -11.01 5.73
CA THR A 136 18.73 -11.37 6.60
C THR A 136 19.45 -10.11 7.10
N LEU A 137 19.73 -9.15 6.20
CA LEU A 137 20.37 -7.89 6.58
C LEU A 137 19.47 -7.02 7.47
N ALA A 138 18.18 -6.87 7.13
CA ALA A 138 17.26 -6.08 7.93
C ALA A 138 17.05 -6.68 9.33
N MET A 139 16.91 -8.01 9.40
CA MET A 139 16.76 -8.73 10.66
C MET A 139 18.03 -8.66 11.50
N SER A 140 19.23 -8.75 10.90
CA SER A 140 20.47 -8.64 11.68
C SER A 140 20.62 -7.24 12.30
N VAL A 141 20.27 -6.19 11.57
CA VAL A 141 20.23 -4.81 12.09
C VAL A 141 19.19 -4.69 13.21
N SER A 142 17.95 -5.15 12.98
CA SER A 142 16.88 -5.11 13.99
C SER A 142 17.28 -5.86 15.27
N VAL A 143 17.83 -7.06 15.15
CA VAL A 143 18.29 -7.87 16.30
C VAL A 143 19.45 -7.20 17.02
N ALA A 144 20.41 -6.59 16.29
CA ALA A 144 21.51 -5.87 16.91
C ALA A 144 21.01 -4.66 17.72
N CYS A 145 20.09 -3.87 17.15
CA CYS A 145 19.47 -2.74 17.83
C CYS A 145 18.66 -3.20 19.06
N ASP A 146 17.81 -4.20 18.91
CA ASP A 146 17.01 -4.74 20.01
C ASP A 146 17.89 -5.30 21.13
N SER A 147 18.91 -6.08 20.77
CA SER A 147 19.84 -6.65 21.75
C SER A 147 20.63 -5.56 22.47
N TYR A 148 21.03 -4.50 21.78
CA TYR A 148 21.69 -3.35 22.40
C TYR A 148 20.77 -2.59 23.36
N MET A 149 19.52 -2.33 22.96
CA MET A 149 18.58 -1.55 23.78
C MET A 149 18.02 -2.32 24.98
N TYR A 150 17.81 -3.63 24.84
CA TYR A 150 17.15 -4.46 25.86
C TYR A 150 18.12 -5.34 26.68
N SER A 151 19.42 -5.37 26.35
CA SER A 151 20.41 -6.02 27.21
C SER A 151 20.80 -5.12 28.38
N MET A 152 20.71 -5.64 29.60
CA MET A 152 21.23 -4.98 30.79
C MET A 152 22.77 -5.00 30.79
N PRO A 153 23.44 -3.99 31.39
CA PRO A 153 24.89 -4.02 31.57
C PRO A 153 25.34 -5.29 32.29
N GLY A 154 26.22 -6.08 31.68
CA GLY A 154 26.75 -7.33 32.24
C GLY A 154 26.02 -8.62 31.82
N SER A 155 24.90 -8.54 31.09
CA SER A 155 24.22 -9.71 30.53
C SER A 155 23.88 -9.48 29.06
N PHE A 156 24.66 -10.05 28.13
CA PHE A 156 24.32 -9.99 26.71
C PHE A 156 23.20 -10.98 26.40
N ARG A 157 22.05 -10.46 25.93
CA ARG A 157 20.92 -11.29 25.50
C ARG A 157 20.56 -10.95 24.06
N ILE A 158 20.50 -11.97 23.22
CA ILE A 158 19.99 -11.82 21.86
C ILE A 158 18.47 -11.66 21.95
N VAL A 159 17.97 -10.48 21.58
CA VAL A 159 16.55 -10.12 21.61
C VAL A 159 16.10 -9.77 20.19
N SER A 160 14.90 -10.23 19.82
CA SER A 160 14.23 -9.85 18.59
C SER A 160 12.77 -9.53 18.89
N SER A 161 12.42 -8.25 18.82
CA SER A 161 11.06 -7.76 18.99
C SER A 161 10.11 -8.35 17.95
N VAL A 162 10.55 -8.43 16.68
CA VAL A 162 9.77 -9.02 15.57
C VAL A 162 9.44 -10.49 15.83
N VAL A 163 10.44 -11.30 16.19
CA VAL A 163 10.23 -12.74 16.47
C VAL A 163 9.37 -12.92 17.72
N ASN A 164 9.61 -12.13 18.77
CA ASN A 164 8.81 -12.20 20.00
C ASN A 164 7.34 -11.81 19.73
N LEU A 165 7.10 -10.79 18.93
CA LEU A 165 5.75 -10.36 18.55
C LEU A 165 5.02 -11.45 17.76
N VAL A 166 5.68 -12.05 16.77
CA VAL A 166 5.11 -13.13 15.97
C VAL A 166 4.85 -14.37 16.84
N ARG A 167 5.83 -14.78 17.66
CA ARG A 167 5.67 -15.92 18.59
C ARG A 167 4.55 -15.68 19.58
N TYR A 168 4.44 -14.49 20.14
CA TYR A 168 3.38 -14.14 21.08
C TYR A 168 2.00 -14.33 20.43
N ASN A 169 1.79 -13.77 19.24
CA ASN A 169 0.49 -13.86 18.56
C ASN A 169 0.17 -15.27 18.04
N LEU A 170 1.16 -16.05 17.59
CA LEU A 170 0.93 -17.40 17.08
C LEU A 170 0.83 -18.47 18.17
N ALA A 171 1.63 -18.39 19.23
CA ALA A 171 1.72 -19.44 20.24
C ALA A 171 0.71 -19.30 21.38
N SER A 172 0.25 -18.08 21.69
CA SER A 172 -0.68 -17.84 22.79
C SER A 172 -2.12 -17.56 22.33
N GLY A 173 -2.41 -17.73 21.04
CA GLY A 173 -3.67 -17.30 20.42
C GLY A 173 -3.84 -15.79 20.32
N GLY A 174 -2.91 -15.01 20.89
CA GLY A 174 -2.97 -13.55 20.99
C GLY A 174 -4.10 -13.11 21.93
N LYS A 175 -3.80 -12.25 22.92
CA LYS A 175 -4.87 -11.50 23.60
C LYS A 175 -5.34 -10.34 22.73
N SER A 176 -5.66 -10.59 21.46
CA SER A 176 -6.11 -9.54 20.55
C SER A 176 -7.39 -8.89 21.08
N GLU A 177 -8.23 -9.64 21.81
CA GLU A 177 -9.46 -9.16 22.42
C GLU A 177 -9.27 -8.27 23.66
N LEU A 178 -8.03 -8.03 24.11
CA LEU A 178 -7.74 -7.28 25.34
C LEU A 178 -8.40 -5.89 25.36
N TYR A 179 -8.60 -5.29 24.19
CA TYR A 179 -9.22 -3.97 24.02
C TYR A 179 -10.64 -4.03 23.40
N GLY A 180 -11.28 -5.20 23.42
CA GLY A 180 -12.62 -5.41 22.89
C GLY A 180 -12.65 -6.03 21.50
N VAL A 181 -13.87 -6.41 21.09
CA VAL A 181 -14.20 -7.07 19.82
C VAL A 181 -15.28 -6.26 19.14
N GLU A 182 -15.19 -6.16 17.82
CA GLU A 182 -16.12 -5.38 17.01
C GLU A 182 -16.71 -6.23 15.88
N GLY A 183 -17.88 -5.84 15.37
CA GLY A 183 -18.53 -6.52 14.25
C GLY A 183 -17.75 -6.39 12.93
N ALA A 184 -18.06 -7.25 11.94
CA ALA A 184 -17.42 -7.19 10.61
C ALA A 184 -17.64 -5.85 9.89
N GLU A 185 -18.74 -5.16 10.20
CA GLU A 185 -19.08 -3.85 9.64
C GLU A 185 -18.15 -2.71 10.08
N TYR A 186 -17.36 -2.88 11.15
CA TYR A 186 -16.49 -1.82 11.68
C TYR A 186 -15.54 -1.27 10.62
N TYR A 187 -14.87 -2.13 9.86
CA TYR A 187 -13.93 -1.67 8.82
C TYR A 187 -14.62 -1.04 7.62
N VAL A 188 -15.83 -1.48 7.29
CA VAL A 188 -16.65 -0.85 6.24
C VAL A 188 -17.04 0.56 6.67
N LYS A 189 -17.53 0.74 7.90
CA LYS A 189 -17.87 2.05 8.48
C LYS A 189 -16.64 2.97 8.53
N ASN A 190 -15.50 2.45 8.99
CA ASN A 190 -14.24 3.18 9.05
C ASN A 190 -13.81 3.69 7.66
N LEU A 191 -13.78 2.81 6.66
CA LEU A 191 -13.36 3.18 5.31
C LEU A 191 -14.36 4.12 4.63
N ALA A 192 -15.66 3.92 4.83
CA ALA A 192 -16.69 4.83 4.33
C ALA A 192 -16.56 6.24 4.95
N LEU A 193 -16.23 6.33 6.24
CA LEU A 193 -16.03 7.62 6.91
C LEU A 193 -14.77 8.35 6.40
N ASN A 194 -13.66 7.62 6.22
CA ASN A 194 -12.37 8.20 5.83
C ASN A 194 -12.30 8.61 4.35
N PHE A 195 -13.01 7.91 3.47
CA PHE A 195 -12.89 8.06 2.01
C PHE A 195 -14.21 8.40 1.30
N GLN A 196 -15.34 8.38 1.99
CA GLN A 196 -16.67 8.73 1.45
C GLN A 196 -16.94 8.08 0.07
N LEU A 197 -17.16 8.90 -0.97
CA LEU A 197 -17.42 8.43 -2.33
C LEU A 197 -16.26 7.61 -2.91
N ALA A 198 -15.02 7.91 -2.54
CA ALA A 198 -13.86 7.16 -3.00
C ALA A 198 -13.89 5.71 -2.51
N PHE A 199 -14.45 5.42 -1.32
CA PHE A 199 -14.61 4.04 -0.87
C PHE A 199 -15.62 3.26 -1.73
N ALA A 200 -16.76 3.87 -2.06
CA ALA A 200 -17.76 3.24 -2.93
C ALA A 200 -17.17 2.94 -4.32
N LEU A 201 -16.45 3.91 -4.90
CA LEU A 201 -15.72 3.73 -6.16
C LEU A 201 -14.65 2.64 -6.05
N ALA A 202 -13.87 2.62 -4.96
CA ALA A 202 -12.84 1.61 -4.74
C ALA A 202 -13.40 0.19 -4.73
N CYS A 203 -14.55 -0.04 -4.09
CA CYS A 203 -15.23 -1.33 -4.10
C CYS A 203 -15.73 -1.73 -5.49
N SER A 204 -16.10 -0.76 -6.32
CA SER A 204 -16.60 -0.99 -7.69
C SER A 204 -15.50 -1.25 -8.74
N ALA A 205 -14.21 -1.08 -8.39
CA ALA A 205 -13.11 -1.12 -9.36
C ALA A 205 -13.05 -2.39 -10.23
N PRO A 206 -13.21 -3.63 -9.69
CA PRO A 206 -13.20 -4.82 -10.53
C PRO A 206 -14.37 -4.85 -11.53
N PHE A 207 -15.55 -4.39 -11.10
CA PHE A 207 -16.73 -4.30 -11.95
C PHE A 207 -16.57 -3.23 -13.04
N ALA A 208 -16.10 -2.04 -12.67
CA ALA A 208 -15.83 -0.94 -13.59
C ALA A 208 -14.86 -1.37 -14.70
N VAL A 209 -13.75 -2.03 -14.32
CA VAL A 209 -12.77 -2.56 -15.28
C VAL A 209 -13.38 -3.65 -16.17
N ALA A 210 -14.20 -4.55 -15.63
CA ALA A 210 -14.86 -5.58 -16.44
C ALA A 210 -15.79 -4.96 -17.50
N VAL A 211 -16.55 -3.92 -17.13
CA VAL A 211 -17.40 -3.15 -18.05
C VAL A 211 -16.54 -2.46 -19.11
N ALA A 212 -15.49 -1.73 -18.74
CA ALA A 212 -14.61 -1.04 -19.67
C ALA A 212 -13.97 -2.00 -20.70
N VAL A 213 -13.47 -3.15 -20.23
CA VAL A 213 -12.90 -4.21 -21.07
C VAL A 213 -13.95 -4.80 -22.02
N ALA A 214 -15.17 -5.06 -21.54
CA ALA A 214 -16.26 -5.57 -22.37
C ALA A 214 -16.69 -4.57 -23.44
N THR A 215 -16.86 -3.29 -23.06
CA THR A 215 -17.21 -2.19 -23.97
C THR A 215 -16.13 -2.02 -25.04
N LYS A 216 -14.85 -1.98 -24.66
CA LYS A 216 -13.73 -1.88 -25.62
C LYS A 216 -13.73 -3.06 -26.59
N ALA A 217 -13.93 -4.29 -26.10
CA ALA A 217 -14.00 -5.48 -26.94
C ALA A 217 -15.17 -5.41 -27.93
N PHE A 218 -16.34 -4.93 -27.48
CA PHE A 218 -17.52 -4.76 -28.33
C PHE A 218 -17.29 -3.74 -29.44
N VAL A 219 -16.75 -2.55 -29.09
CA VAL A 219 -16.43 -1.50 -30.06
C VAL A 219 -15.43 -1.98 -31.10
N LEU A 220 -14.35 -2.65 -30.69
CA LEU A 220 -13.35 -3.19 -31.62
C LEU A 220 -13.94 -4.27 -32.55
N ARG A 221 -14.81 -5.14 -32.05
CA ARG A 221 -15.52 -6.13 -32.89
C ARG A 221 -16.50 -5.48 -33.86
N SER A 222 -17.20 -4.44 -33.44
CA SER A 222 -18.12 -3.67 -34.29
C SER A 222 -17.37 -2.98 -35.43
N LEU A 223 -16.23 -2.34 -35.15
CA LEU A 223 -15.36 -1.72 -36.15
C LEU A 223 -14.80 -2.73 -37.15
N ALA A 224 -14.41 -3.93 -36.68
CA ALA A 224 -13.95 -5.02 -37.55
C ALA A 224 -15.05 -5.49 -38.51
N ARG A 225 -16.29 -5.66 -38.02
CA ARG A 225 -17.45 -6.03 -38.86
C ARG A 225 -17.83 -4.95 -39.86
N SER A 226 -17.76 -3.68 -39.47
CA SER A 226 -18.10 -2.54 -40.32
C SER A 226 -17.06 -2.26 -41.42
N GLY A 227 -15.92 -2.98 -41.47
CA GLY A 227 -14.84 -2.73 -42.42
C GLY A 227 -14.08 -1.40 -42.19
N LYS A 228 -14.43 -0.63 -41.15
CA LYS A 228 -13.80 0.64 -40.76
C LYS A 228 -12.57 0.44 -39.86
N ALA A 229 -12.16 -0.81 -39.65
CA ALA A 229 -11.01 -1.13 -38.82
C ALA A 229 -9.69 -0.62 -39.45
N PRO A 230 -8.76 -0.08 -38.65
CA PRO A 230 -7.47 0.37 -39.15
C PRO A 230 -6.67 -0.82 -39.72
N LYS A 231 -6.37 -0.78 -41.02
CA LYS A 231 -5.68 -1.88 -41.74
C LYS A 231 -4.25 -2.15 -41.24
N ASN A 232 -3.60 -1.13 -40.68
CA ASN A 232 -2.19 -1.20 -40.27
C ASN A 232 -2.00 -1.67 -38.81
N ILE A 233 -3.08 -1.91 -38.06
CA ILE A 233 -3.01 -2.24 -36.63
C ILE A 233 -3.75 -3.54 -36.36
N LYS A 234 -3.04 -4.50 -35.75
CA LYS A 234 -3.66 -5.75 -35.26
C LYS A 234 -4.56 -5.43 -34.05
N LEU A 235 -5.88 -5.50 -34.23
CA LEU A 235 -6.85 -5.23 -33.16
C LEU A 235 -6.65 -6.13 -31.93
N THR A 236 -6.15 -7.35 -32.13
CA THR A 236 -5.80 -8.28 -31.06
C THR A 236 -4.74 -7.72 -30.12
N THR A 237 -3.69 -7.11 -30.67
CA THR A 237 -2.59 -6.48 -29.91
C THR A 237 -3.09 -5.25 -29.14
N VAL A 238 -3.99 -4.46 -29.74
CA VAL A 238 -4.62 -3.31 -29.06
C VAL A 238 -5.42 -3.79 -27.84
N MET A 239 -6.26 -4.80 -28.03
CA MET A 239 -7.08 -5.37 -26.95
C MET A 239 -6.24 -6.01 -25.86
N GLU A 240 -5.18 -6.73 -26.24
CA GLU A 240 -4.26 -7.35 -25.29
C GLU A 240 -3.55 -6.31 -24.43
N LYS A 241 -2.99 -5.26 -25.05
CA LYS A 241 -2.35 -4.15 -24.32
C LYS A 241 -3.34 -3.50 -23.35
N TYR A 242 -4.54 -3.18 -23.82
CA TYR A 242 -5.60 -2.57 -23.02
C TYR A 242 -5.97 -3.42 -21.79
N ARG A 243 -6.24 -4.71 -22.00
CA ARG A 243 -6.55 -5.66 -20.92
C ARG A 243 -5.38 -5.80 -19.95
N ASN A 244 -4.15 -5.86 -20.45
CA ASN A 244 -2.96 -6.04 -19.60
C ASN A 244 -2.73 -4.81 -18.71
N THR A 245 -2.94 -3.58 -19.22
CA THR A 245 -2.91 -2.35 -18.41
C THR A 245 -3.87 -2.45 -17.22
N TRP A 246 -5.14 -2.77 -17.47
CA TRP A 246 -6.13 -2.91 -16.41
C TRP A 246 -5.84 -4.06 -15.44
N ARG A 247 -5.35 -5.20 -15.95
CA ARG A 247 -4.94 -6.33 -15.10
C ARG A 247 -3.80 -5.93 -14.16
N THR A 248 -2.79 -5.23 -14.65
CA THR A 248 -1.69 -4.74 -13.83
C THR A 248 -2.20 -3.77 -12.75
N LEU A 249 -3.05 -2.80 -13.12
CA LEU A 249 -3.61 -1.84 -12.17
C LEU A 249 -4.45 -2.52 -11.07
N LEU A 250 -5.35 -3.44 -11.44
CA LEU A 250 -6.13 -4.21 -10.47
C LEU A 250 -5.24 -5.09 -9.58
N PHE A 251 -4.18 -5.66 -10.15
CA PHE A 251 -3.27 -6.51 -9.39
C PHE A 251 -2.53 -5.71 -8.30
N VAL A 252 -1.99 -4.53 -8.63
CA VAL A 252 -1.25 -3.72 -7.66
C VAL A 252 -2.13 -3.08 -6.59
N CYS A 253 -3.46 -2.98 -6.80
CA CYS A 253 -4.41 -2.52 -5.78
C CYS A 253 -4.96 -3.65 -4.89
N THR A 254 -4.61 -4.91 -5.13
CA THR A 254 -5.03 -6.06 -4.29
C THR A 254 -4.68 -5.97 -2.80
N PRO A 255 -3.66 -5.22 -2.32
CA PRO A 255 -3.46 -5.06 -0.88
C PRO A 255 -4.70 -4.53 -0.17
N PHE A 256 -5.51 -3.65 -0.80
CA PHE A 256 -6.75 -3.13 -0.22
C PHE A 256 -7.72 -4.26 0.21
N PRO A 257 -8.33 -5.03 -0.70
CA PRO A 257 -9.28 -6.07 -0.30
C PRO A 257 -8.62 -7.17 0.54
N LEU A 258 -7.34 -7.48 0.30
CA LEU A 258 -6.62 -8.54 1.00
C LEU A 258 -6.44 -8.22 2.49
N VAL A 259 -5.99 -7.01 2.80
CA VAL A 259 -5.74 -6.58 4.19
C VAL A 259 -7.06 -6.35 4.93
N VAL A 260 -8.08 -5.79 4.26
CA VAL A 260 -9.42 -5.67 4.84
C VAL A 260 -9.97 -7.04 5.20
N ALA A 261 -9.89 -8.03 4.30
CA ALA A 261 -10.34 -9.39 4.58
C ALA A 261 -9.58 -10.01 5.74
N PHE A 262 -8.25 -9.88 5.76
CA PHE A 262 -7.40 -10.42 6.82
C PHE A 262 -7.76 -9.85 8.20
N PHE A 263 -7.82 -8.53 8.36
CA PHE A 263 -8.13 -7.93 9.65
C PHE A 263 -9.61 -8.06 10.03
N THR A 264 -10.53 -8.17 9.07
CA THR A 264 -11.95 -8.43 9.36
C THR A 264 -12.16 -9.82 9.94
N ALA A 265 -11.36 -10.81 9.52
CA ALA A 265 -11.39 -12.16 10.06
C ALA A 265 -10.86 -12.27 11.50
N ILE A 266 -10.16 -11.23 11.99
CA ILE A 266 -9.67 -11.17 13.37
C ILE A 266 -10.77 -10.53 14.27
N PRO A 267 -11.05 -11.09 15.47
CA PRO A 267 -12.07 -10.54 16.36
C PRO A 267 -11.81 -9.08 16.73
N HIS A 268 -10.59 -8.77 17.13
CA HIS A 268 -10.17 -7.41 17.45
C HIS A 268 -9.99 -6.56 16.19
N LYS A 269 -10.55 -5.35 16.23
CA LYS A 269 -10.49 -4.41 15.12
C LYS A 269 -10.00 -3.07 15.61
N GLU A 270 -9.09 -2.53 14.83
CA GLU A 270 -8.51 -1.21 15.06
C GLU A 270 -8.36 -0.53 13.70
N GLU A 271 -8.95 0.66 13.55
CA GLU A 271 -8.88 1.47 12.32
C GLU A 271 -7.44 1.68 11.81
N ARG A 272 -6.49 1.85 12.74
CA ARG A 272 -5.09 2.14 12.46
C ARG A 272 -4.36 0.96 11.80
N PHE A 273 -4.88 -0.26 11.89
CA PHE A 273 -4.33 -1.42 11.15
C PHE A 273 -4.49 -1.25 9.63
N LEU A 274 -5.51 -0.51 9.18
CA LEU A 274 -5.75 -0.30 7.76
C LEU A 274 -4.93 0.83 7.15
N TYR A 275 -4.15 1.60 7.93
CA TYR A 275 -3.38 2.72 7.38
C TYR A 275 -2.46 2.28 6.24
N MET A 276 -1.88 1.08 6.32
CA MET A 276 -1.00 0.55 5.27
C MET A 276 -1.63 0.43 3.88
N ILE A 277 -2.97 0.44 3.78
CA ILE A 277 -3.70 0.30 2.52
C ILE A 277 -4.40 1.55 2.02
N TYR A 278 -4.34 2.66 2.74
CA TYR A 278 -5.05 3.89 2.38
C TYR A 278 -4.72 4.38 0.95
N PRO A 279 -3.46 4.34 0.48
CA PRO A 279 -3.12 4.67 -0.91
C PRO A 279 -3.76 3.72 -1.94
N PHE A 280 -4.00 2.46 -1.57
CA PHE A 280 -4.63 1.47 -2.45
C PHE A 280 -6.14 1.61 -2.52
N VAL A 281 -6.80 2.11 -1.46
CA VAL A 281 -8.20 2.53 -1.51
C VAL A 281 -8.35 3.67 -2.53
N CYS A 282 -7.49 4.69 -2.44
CA CYS A 282 -7.46 5.79 -3.41
C CYS A 282 -7.15 5.32 -4.84
N LEU A 283 -6.19 4.40 -5.01
CA LEU A 283 -5.87 3.80 -6.30
C LEU A 283 -7.04 3.03 -6.89
N SER A 284 -7.72 2.19 -6.10
CA SER A 284 -8.91 1.48 -6.55
C SER A 284 -10.04 2.45 -6.95
N ALA A 285 -10.24 3.54 -6.20
CA ALA A 285 -11.21 4.58 -6.57
C ALA A 285 -10.84 5.22 -7.92
N ALA A 286 -9.57 5.58 -8.12
CA ALA A 286 -9.09 6.18 -9.36
C ALA A 286 -9.19 5.22 -10.55
N ILE A 287 -8.94 3.92 -10.34
CA ILE A 287 -9.13 2.86 -11.35
C ILE A 287 -10.60 2.80 -11.75
N ALA A 288 -11.52 2.76 -10.79
CA ALA A 288 -12.96 2.69 -11.06
C ALA A 288 -13.44 3.91 -11.85
N THR A 289 -13.08 5.12 -11.41
CA THR A 289 -13.45 6.36 -12.09
C THR A 289 -12.93 6.40 -13.52
N ALA A 290 -11.66 6.04 -13.73
CA ALA A 290 -11.07 6.03 -15.06
C ALA A 290 -11.71 4.95 -15.96
N ALA A 291 -12.00 3.77 -15.43
CA ALA A 291 -12.62 2.69 -16.19
C ALA A 291 -14.07 3.02 -16.60
N PHE A 292 -14.86 3.66 -15.73
CA PHE A 292 -16.21 4.09 -16.08
C PHE A 292 -16.24 5.26 -17.08
N ALA A 293 -15.18 6.05 -17.17
CA ALA A 293 -15.08 7.17 -18.08
C ALA A 293 -14.72 6.76 -19.53
N GLU A 294 -14.29 5.51 -19.75
CA GLU A 294 -13.90 4.97 -21.06
C GLU A 294 -15.00 4.15 -21.74
#